data_AF-A0A838JGX6-F1
#
_entry.id   AF-A0A838JGX6-F1
#
_cell.length_a   1.000
_cell.length_b   1.000
_cell.length_c   1.000
_cell.angle_alpha   90.00
_cell.angle_beta   90.00
_cell.angle_gamma   90.00
#
_symmetry.space_group_name_H-M   'P 1'
#
loop_
_entity.id
_entity.type
_entity.pdbx_description
1 polymer ?
#
loop_
_entity_poly.entity_id
_entity_poly.type
_entity_poly.pdbx_seq_one_letter_code
_entity_poly.pdbx_strand_id
1 'polypeptide(L)'
;LQASSSGATNVAFKPAVLSLKVKPQITPDDRIIMDLEVKKDSVGQVFSGIPSIDTKKVNTQILVENGETAVLGGIYEQIIRNDDSKVPLLGDIPVLGALFRNTQRIHDKTELLIFITPRIIKEGVAIR
;
A
#
# COMPACT_ATOMS: atom_id res chain seq x y z
N LEU A 1 1.10 21.84 11.48
CA LEU A 1 0.46 22.31 12.73
C LEU A 1 -0.35 23.56 12.38
N GLN A 2 -1.67 23.53 12.51
CA GLN A 2 -2.46 24.76 12.47
C GLN A 2 -2.64 25.22 13.92
N ALA A 3 -2.13 26.40 14.25
CA ALA A 3 -2.22 26.96 15.59
C ALA A 3 -3.56 27.69 15.74
N SER A 4 -4.42 27.20 16.63
CA SER A 4 -5.54 27.95 17.20
C SER A 4 -5.01 28.98 18.20
N SER A 5 -5.61 30.17 18.25
CA SER A 5 -5.15 31.36 18.97
C SER A 5 -5.07 31.25 20.51
N SER A 6 -5.31 30.07 21.08
CA SER A 6 -5.33 29.81 22.54
C SER A 6 -4.19 28.94 23.06
N GLY A 7 -3.18 28.59 22.25
CA GLY A 7 -2.05 27.76 22.68
C GLY A 7 -2.37 26.28 22.87
N ALA A 8 -3.61 25.86 22.59
CA ALA A 8 -3.98 24.44 22.53
C ALA A 8 -3.50 23.82 21.22
N THR A 9 -2.67 22.78 21.30
CA THR A 9 -2.26 21.97 20.15
C THR A 9 -3.45 21.15 19.65
N ASN A 10 -3.94 21.44 18.45
CA ASN A 10 -4.99 20.64 17.83
C ASN A 10 -4.37 19.41 17.13
N VAL A 11 -4.54 18.24 17.72
CA VAL A 11 -4.08 16.96 17.17
C VAL A 11 -5.20 16.37 16.32
N ALA A 12 -5.04 16.40 15.00
CA ALA A 12 -5.98 15.78 14.07
C ALA A 12 -5.53 14.36 13.73
N PHE A 13 -6.35 13.36 14.06
CA PHE A 13 -6.12 11.97 13.67
C PHE A 13 -6.54 11.77 12.21
N LYS A 14 -5.66 11.12 11.43
CA LYS A 14 -5.96 10.72 10.06
C LYS A 14 -5.89 9.19 9.96
N PRO A 15 -6.92 8.50 9.43
CA PRO A 15 -6.90 7.06 9.30
C PRO A 15 -5.90 6.64 8.21
N ALA A 16 -5.06 5.65 8.53
CA ALA A 16 -4.23 4.94 7.57
C ALA A 16 -4.85 3.54 7.35
N VAL A 17 -5.73 3.42 6.35
CA VAL A 17 -6.53 2.21 6.11
C VAL A 17 -6.34 1.68 4.69
N LEU A 18 -6.55 0.37 4.54
CA LEU A 18 -6.81 -0.25 3.25
C LEU A 18 -8.31 -0.11 2.94
N SER A 19 -8.65 0.44 1.77
CA SER A 19 -10.02 0.59 1.31
C SER A 19 -10.16 0.20 -0.15
N LEU A 20 -11.31 -0.38 -0.48
CA LEU A 20 -11.70 -0.75 -1.83
C LEU A 20 -13.07 -0.12 -2.11
N LYS A 21 -13.16 0.70 -3.14
CA LYS A 21 -14.43 1.19 -3.68
C LYS A 21 -14.68 0.51 -5.02
N VAL A 22 -15.93 0.09 -5.21
CA VAL A 22 -16.36 -0.66 -6.40
C VAL A 22 -17.61 -0.02 -6.96
N LYS A 23 -17.65 0.16 -8.28
CA LYS A 23 -18.86 0.54 -9.02
C LYS A 23 -19.12 -0.52 -10.10
N PRO A 24 -20.09 -1.43 -9.89
CA PRO A 24 -20.45 -2.43 -10.88
C PRO A 24 -21.43 -1.89 -11.92
N GLN A 25 -21.32 -2.38 -13.16
CA GLN A 25 -22.30 -2.22 -14.24
C GLN A 25 -22.53 -3.58 -14.90
N ILE A 26 -23.79 -3.97 -15.02
CA ILE A 26 -24.20 -5.23 -15.66
C ILE A 26 -24.49 -4.94 -17.13
N THR A 27 -23.89 -5.74 -17.99
CA THR A 27 -24.08 -5.72 -19.43
C THR A 27 -25.21 -6.67 -19.85
N PRO A 28 -25.80 -6.51 -21.05
CA PRO A 28 -26.88 -7.39 -21.52
C PRO A 28 -26.47 -8.86 -21.69
N ASP A 29 -25.18 -9.15 -21.86
CA ASP A 29 -24.60 -10.49 -21.95
C ASP A 29 -24.22 -11.09 -20.57
N ASP A 30 -24.82 -10.60 -19.48
CA ASP A 30 -24.59 -11.06 -18.10
C ASP A 30 -23.12 -10.90 -17.61
N ARG A 31 -22.31 -10.10 -18.30
CA ARG A 31 -20.97 -9.69 -17.84
C ARG A 31 -21.03 -8.46 -16.96
N ILE A 32 -20.01 -8.29 -16.13
CA ILE A 32 -19.95 -7.27 -15.10
C ILE A 32 -18.69 -6.43 -15.33
N ILE A 33 -18.90 -5.16 -15.66
CA ILE A 33 -17.85 -4.15 -15.71
C ILE A 33 -17.75 -3.58 -14.30
N MET A 34 -16.55 -3.56 -13.71
CA MET A 34 -16.32 -2.98 -12.39
C MET A 34 -15.23 -1.92 -12.46
N ASP A 35 -15.58 -0.70 -12.05
CA ASP A 35 -14.60 0.34 -11.72
C ASP A 35 -14.15 0.15 -10.28
N LEU A 36 -12.84 -0.04 -10.10
CA LEU A 36 -12.22 -0.34 -8.81
C LEU A 36 -11.26 0.77 -8.44
N GLU A 37 -11.45 1.32 -7.24
CA GLU A 37 -10.52 2.25 -6.61
C GLU A 37 -9.99 1.60 -5.32
N VAL A 38 -8.73 1.19 -5.34
CA VAL A 38 -8.02 0.64 -4.19
C VAL A 38 -7.14 1.72 -3.61
N LYS A 39 -7.22 1.92 -2.30
CA LYS A 39 -6.37 2.86 -1.56
C LYS A 39 -5.76 2.16 -0.35
N LYS A 40 -4.44 2.18 -0.25
CA LYS A 40 -3.68 1.73 0.93
C LYS A 40 -2.93 2.92 1.50
N ASP A 41 -3.34 3.37 2.67
CA ASP A 41 -2.61 4.38 3.42
C ASP A 41 -1.70 3.70 4.46
N SER A 42 -0.46 4.15 4.57
CA SER A 42 0.50 3.73 5.60
C SER A 42 1.13 4.94 6.29
N VAL A 43 1.63 4.75 7.50
CA VAL A 43 2.39 5.77 8.22
C VAL A 43 3.74 5.94 7.52
N GLY A 44 4.00 7.14 7.01
CA GLY A 44 5.24 7.52 6.38
C GLY A 44 6.28 8.02 7.39
N GLN A 45 7.34 8.62 6.88
CA GLN A 45 8.41 9.16 7.71
C GLN A 45 7.91 10.25 8.68
N VAL A 46 8.48 10.28 9.88
CA VAL A 46 8.17 11.29 10.90
C VAL A 46 9.13 12.46 10.73
N PHE A 47 8.58 13.65 10.46
CA PHE A 47 9.36 14.89 10.38
C PHE A 47 8.96 15.82 11.53
N SER A 48 9.92 16.18 12.38
CA SER A 48 9.69 17.05 13.55
C SER A 48 8.56 16.58 14.48
N GLY A 49 8.45 15.26 14.70
CA GLY A 49 7.40 14.66 15.54
C GLY A 49 6.03 14.51 14.86
N ILE A 50 5.91 14.85 13.57
CA ILE A 50 4.68 14.74 12.79
C ILE A 50 4.84 13.59 11.78
N PRO A 51 4.04 12.51 11.87
CA PRO A 51 4.05 11.46 10.87
C PRO A 51 3.45 11.95 9.54
N SER A 52 4.11 11.64 8.43
CA SER A 52 3.51 11.72 7.10
C SER A 52 2.61 10.50 6.83
N ILE A 53 1.80 10.57 5.77
CA ILE A 53 0.97 9.44 5.32
C ILE A 53 1.37 9.14 3.89
N ASP A 54 1.84 7.92 3.67
CA ASP A 54 2.11 7.39 2.34
C ASP A 54 0.81 6.76 1.81
N THR A 55 0.23 7.38 0.79
CA THR A 55 -0.99 6.88 0.14
C THR A 55 -0.63 6.20 -1.18
N LYS A 56 -1.00 4.94 -1.31
CA LYS A 56 -0.92 4.17 -2.55
C LYS A 56 -2.32 4.00 -3.12
N LYS A 57 -2.54 4.38 -4.38
CA LYS A 57 -3.85 4.34 -5.03
C LYS A 57 -3.75 3.66 -6.39
N VAL A 58 -4.69 2.75 -6.67
CA VAL A 58 -4.84 2.09 -7.97
C VAL A 58 -6.28 2.25 -8.43
N ASN A 59 -6.45 2.78 -9.65
CA ASN A 59 -7.73 2.88 -10.33
C ASN A 59 -7.68 1.99 -11.56
N THR A 60 -8.65 1.09 -11.69
CA THR A 60 -8.68 0.11 -12.77
C THR A 60 -10.10 -0.28 -13.08
N GLN A 61 -10.33 -0.66 -14.33
CA GLN A 61 -11.61 -1.15 -14.81
C GLN A 61 -11.40 -2.57 -15.30
N ILE A 62 -12.26 -3.49 -14.85
CA ILE A 62 -12.23 -4.89 -15.28
C ILE A 62 -13.59 -5.32 -15.80
N LEU A 63 -13.57 -6.19 -16.81
CA LEU A 63 -14.73 -6.92 -17.31
C LEU A 63 -14.58 -8.37 -16.88
N VAL A 64 -15.59 -8.91 -16.20
CA VAL A 64 -15.59 -10.27 -15.68
C VAL A 64 -16.96 -10.89 -15.81
N GLU A 65 -17.02 -12.22 -15.85
CA GLU A 65 -18.28 -12.94 -15.89
C GLU A 65 -18.86 -13.10 -14.48
N ASN A 66 -20.18 -13.30 -14.41
CA ASN A 66 -20.87 -13.52 -13.14
C ASN A 66 -20.39 -14.81 -12.46
N GLY A 67 -19.82 -14.68 -11.26
CA GLY A 67 -19.30 -15.81 -10.49
C GLY A 67 -17.85 -16.21 -10.82
N GLU A 68 -17.22 -15.58 -11.82
CA GLU A 68 -15.80 -15.80 -12.10
C GLU A 68 -14.91 -14.91 -11.23
N THR A 69 -13.74 -15.42 -10.84
CA THR A 69 -12.75 -14.66 -10.08
C THR A 69 -11.78 -13.99 -11.02
N ALA A 70 -11.74 -12.66 -11.02
CA ALA A 70 -10.62 -11.93 -11.60
C ALA A 70 -9.52 -11.69 -10.58
N VAL A 71 -8.29 -11.79 -11.08
CA VAL A 71 -7.08 -11.40 -10.36
C VAL A 71 -6.65 -10.05 -10.90
N LEU A 72 -6.75 -9.02 -10.06
CA LEU A 72 -6.08 -7.76 -10.33
C LEU A 72 -4.66 -7.86 -9.80
N GLY A 73 -3.72 -7.94 -10.74
CA GLY A 73 -2.29 -7.84 -10.46
C GLY A 73 -1.98 -6.60 -9.61
N GLY A 74 -1.07 -6.79 -8.65
CA GLY A 74 -0.93 -5.97 -7.46
C GLY A 74 -0.12 -4.68 -7.55
N ILE A 75 0.02 -4.03 -6.40
CA ILE A 75 1.09 -3.06 -6.12
C ILE A 75 2.33 -3.85 -5.68
N TYR A 76 3.41 -3.76 -6.45
CA TYR A 76 4.70 -4.36 -6.15
C TYR A 76 5.65 -3.32 -5.58
N GLU A 77 6.20 -3.57 -4.40
CA GLU A 77 7.17 -2.69 -3.76
C GLU A 77 8.38 -3.49 -3.28
N GLN A 78 9.56 -3.03 -3.68
CA GLN A 78 10.84 -3.54 -3.24
C GLN A 78 11.69 -2.38 -2.72
N ILE A 79 11.99 -2.41 -1.42
CA ILE A 79 12.88 -1.44 -0.77
C ILE A 79 14.23 -2.12 -0.58
N ILE A 80 15.26 -1.59 -1.22
CA ILE A 80 16.65 -2.00 -1.02
C ILE A 80 17.35 -0.87 -0.28
N ARG A 81 17.78 -1.13 0.95
CA ARG A 81 18.58 -0.19 1.75
C ARG A 81 19.94 -0.82 2.04
N ASN A 82 20.99 -0.15 1.58
CA ASN A 82 22.37 -0.48 1.91
C ASN A 82 22.91 0.65 2.80
N ASP A 83 23.26 0.32 4.03
CA ASP A 83 23.85 1.25 4.99
C ASP A 83 25.26 0.76 5.34
N ASP A 84 26.27 1.59 5.06
CA ASP A 84 27.67 1.26 5.26
C ASP A 84 28.27 2.27 6.24
N SER A 85 28.56 1.80 7.46
CA SER A 85 29.24 2.58 8.49
C SER A 85 30.67 2.08 8.65
N LYS A 86 31.66 2.96 8.52
CA LYS A 86 33.08 2.57 8.61
C LYS A 86 33.91 3.61 9.35
N VAL A 87 34.95 3.14 10.05
CA VAL A 87 35.96 4.03 10.64
C VAL A 87 36.83 4.61 9.50
N PRO A 88 36.99 5.94 9.40
CA PRO A 88 37.88 6.56 8.42
C PRO A 88 39.30 5.99 8.51
N LEU A 89 39.98 5.83 7.36
CA LEU A 89 41.31 5.19 7.20
C LEU A 89 41.32 3.68 7.45
N LEU A 90 40.81 3.19 8.58
CA LEU A 90 40.89 1.78 8.96
C LEU A 90 39.89 0.88 8.20
N GLY A 91 38.73 1.40 7.85
CA GLY A 91 37.69 0.65 7.12
C GLY A 91 38.03 0.34 5.66
N ASP A 92 39.02 1.03 5.08
CA ASP A 92 39.45 0.88 3.69
C ASP A 92 40.67 -0.04 3.53
N ILE A 93 41.23 -0.56 4.63
CA ILE A 93 42.38 -1.48 4.59
C ILE A 93 41.92 -2.81 3.96
N PRO A 94 42.58 -3.29 2.89
CA PRO A 94 42.29 -4.60 2.32
C PRO A 94 42.47 -5.70 3.39
N VAL A 95 41.61 -6.72 3.38
CA VAL A 95 41.62 -7.84 4.34
C VAL A 95 41.20 -7.46 5.77
N LEU A 96 41.77 -6.42 6.37
CA LEU A 96 41.54 -6.03 7.77
C LEU A 96 40.39 -5.04 7.98
N GLY A 97 40.01 -4.28 6.95
CA GLY A 97 38.96 -3.26 7.04
C GLY A 97 37.57 -3.81 7.37
N ALA A 98 37.36 -5.13 7.21
CA ALA A 98 36.14 -5.81 7.62
C ALA A 98 35.86 -5.74 9.13
N LEU A 99 36.89 -5.61 9.98
CA LEU A 99 36.75 -5.47 11.44
C LEU A 99 36.35 -4.05 11.86
N PHE A 100 36.53 -3.07 10.98
CA PHE A 100 36.32 -1.64 11.23
C PHE A 100 35.18 -1.04 10.39
N ARG A 101 34.36 -1.91 9.78
CA ARG A 101 33.16 -1.54 9.03
C ARG A 101 31.98 -2.39 9.46
N ASN A 102 30.80 -1.80 9.41
CA ASN A 102 29.52 -2.46 9.57
C ASN A 102 28.70 -2.18 8.31
N THR A 103 28.29 -3.24 7.63
CA THR A 103 27.42 -3.18 6.45
C THR A 103 26.08 -3.77 6.83
N GLN A 104 25.03 -2.96 6.75
CA GLN A 104 23.65 -3.40 6.95
C GLN A 104 22.93 -3.39 5.59
N ARG A 105 22.39 -4.54 5.21
CA ARG A 105 21.54 -4.69 4.02
C ARG A 105 20.13 -5.04 4.46
N ILE A 106 19.17 -4.21 4.08
CA ILE A 106 17.75 -4.42 4.35
C ILE A 106 17.04 -4.60 3.00
N HIS A 107 16.30 -5.70 2.88
CA HIS A 107 15.50 -6.05 1.73
C HIS A 107 14.06 -6.26 2.17
N ASP A 108 13.21 -5.26 1.96
CA ASP A 108 11.79 -5.36 2.30
C ASP A 108 10.97 -5.52 1.01
N LYS A 109 10.18 -6.59 0.96
CA LYS A 109 9.32 -6.94 -0.17
C LYS A 109 7.86 -6.95 0.26
N THR A 110 7.03 -6.15 -0.39
CA THR A 110 5.58 -6.10 -0.14
C THR A 110 4.82 -6.36 -1.44
N GLU A 111 3.95 -7.38 -1.42
CA GLU A 111 3.08 -7.74 -2.55
C GLU A 111 1.62 -7.69 -2.10
N LEU A 112 0.78 -6.97 -2.85
CA LEU A 112 -0.66 -6.89 -2.60
C LEU A 112 -1.42 -7.48 -3.79
N LEU A 113 -1.99 -8.69 -3.64
CA LEU A 113 -2.86 -9.30 -4.66
C LEU A 113 -4.33 -9.10 -4.29
N ILE A 114 -5.16 -8.80 -5.30
CA ILE A 114 -6.58 -8.53 -5.11
C ILE A 114 -7.38 -9.49 -5.98
N PHE A 115 -8.23 -10.29 -5.33
CA PHE A 115 -9.13 -11.26 -5.95
C PHE A 115 -10.56 -10.75 -5.80
N ILE A 116 -11.31 -10.72 -6.90
CA ILE A 116 -12.70 -10.25 -6.89
C ILE A 116 -13.56 -11.25 -7.66
N THR A 117 -14.64 -11.69 -7.01
CA THR A 117 -15.65 -12.58 -7.58
C THR A 117 -17.01 -11.90 -7.47
N PRO A 118 -17.51 -11.23 -8.52
CA PRO A 118 -18.82 -10.61 -8.47
C PRO A 118 -19.93 -11.67 -8.58
N ARG A 119 -21.08 -11.38 -7.99
CA ARG A 119 -22.28 -12.22 -8.06
C ARG A 119 -23.52 -11.37 -8.31
N ILE A 120 -24.22 -11.63 -9.41
CA ILE A 120 -25.51 -11.01 -9.74
C ILE A 120 -26.59 -11.68 -8.89
N ILE A 121 -27.32 -10.89 -8.12
CA ILE A 121 -28.47 -11.33 -7.33
C ILE A 121 -29.73 -10.91 -8.10
N LYS A 122 -30.52 -11.88 -8.58
CA LYS A 122 -31.85 -11.64 -9.16
C LYS A 122 -32.87 -11.79 -8.02
N GLU A 123 -33.77 -10.82 -7.84
CA GLU A 123 -34.82 -10.89 -6.82
C GLU A 123 -35.64 -12.19 -7.00
N GLY A 124 -35.67 -13.02 -5.96
CA GLY A 124 -36.38 -14.32 -5.96
C GLY A 124 -35.56 -15.50 -5.43
N VAL A 125 -34.24 -15.37 -5.28
CA VAL A 125 -33.41 -16.40 -4.63
C VAL A 125 -33.46 -16.19 -3.12
N ALA A 126 -34.24 -17.04 -2.44
CA ALA A 126 -34.24 -17.13 -0.99
C ALA A 126 -32.81 -17.39 -0.50
N ILE A 127 -32.25 -16.42 0.24
CA ILE A 127 -31.02 -16.61 0.99
C ILE A 127 -31.36 -17.63 2.09
N ARG A 128 -30.86 -18.84 1.95
CA ARG A 128 -30.86 -19.88 3.00
C ARG A 128 -29.43 -20.13 3.45
#